data_AF-A0A5D3CVT0-F1
#
_entry.id   AF-A0A5D3CVT0-F1
#
_cell.length_a   1.000
_cell.length_b   1.000
_cell.length_c   1.000
_cell.angle_alpha   90.00
_cell.angle_beta   90.00
_cell.angle_gamma   90.00
#
_symmetry.space_group_name_H-M   'P 1'
#
loop_
_entity.id
_entity.type
_entity.pdbx_description
1 polymer ?
#
loop_
_entity_poly.entity_id
_entity_poly.type
_entity_poly.pdbx_seq_one_letter_code
_entity_poly.pdbx_strand_id
1 'polypeptide(L)'
;MGVELLKEHCLGYRAGYIVDFARRVKNGKIDLQRLEVQNPNYYFPKIKGFGPFATANILMCLGFYRQLPIDTETIRHLKQVHGIQFCNNKTVREDVKLIYDKYAPFQCLAYWLELVEFYESKFGKLSELCSLDYHKISGTTLQL
;
A
#
# COMPACT_ATOMS: atom_id res chain seq x y z
N MET A 1 -27.72 0.23 13.22
CA MET A 1 -26.59 -0.35 13.97
C MET A 1 -25.72 0.78 14.50
N GLY A 2 -25.52 0.88 15.82
CA GLY A 2 -24.78 1.98 16.46
C GLY A 2 -23.26 1.82 16.37
N VAL A 3 -22.52 2.93 16.45
CA VAL A 3 -21.04 2.92 16.47
C VAL A 3 -20.50 2.10 17.65
N GLU A 4 -21.13 2.20 18.82
CA GLU A 4 -20.69 1.48 20.03
C GLU A 4 -20.77 -0.04 19.85
N LEU A 5 -21.86 -0.56 19.28
CA LEU A 5 -21.99 -1.98 18.97
C LEU A 5 -20.85 -2.48 18.04
N LEU A 6 -20.49 -1.68 17.04
CA LEU A 6 -19.39 -2.00 16.12
C LEU A 6 -18.01 -1.96 16.79
N LYS A 7 -17.81 -1.05 17.77
CA LYS A 7 -16.58 -0.99 18.55
C LYS A 7 -16.40 -2.26 19.38
N GLU A 8 -17.46 -2.73 20.04
CA GLU A 8 -17.46 -3.85 20.97
C GLU A 8 -17.23 -5.21 20.29
N HIS A 9 -17.72 -5.41 19.05
CA HIS A 9 -17.59 -6.71 18.39
C HIS A 9 -16.24 -6.96 17.72
N CYS A 10 -15.68 -6.00 16.96
CA CYS A 10 -14.43 -6.25 16.22
C CYS A 10 -13.71 -5.02 15.64
N LEU A 11 -14.35 -3.85 15.57
CA LEU A 11 -13.75 -2.72 14.85
C LEU A 11 -12.95 -1.79 15.74
N GLY A 12 -13.11 -1.88 17.07
CA GLY A 12 -12.43 -1.02 18.03
C GLY A 12 -12.56 0.47 17.67
N TYR A 13 -11.48 1.24 17.84
CA TYR A 13 -11.51 2.68 17.54
C TYR A 13 -11.84 3.02 16.06
N ARG A 14 -11.68 2.08 15.12
CA ARG A 14 -11.95 2.29 13.69
C ARG A 14 -13.44 2.29 13.35
N ALA A 15 -14.29 1.78 14.24
CA ALA A 15 -15.75 1.77 14.04
C ALA A 15 -16.29 3.15 13.65
N GLY A 16 -15.81 4.20 14.33
CA GLY A 16 -16.22 5.58 14.04
C GLY A 16 -15.81 6.04 12.65
N TYR A 17 -14.64 5.62 12.15
CA TYR A 17 -14.15 6.01 10.83
C TYR A 17 -14.94 5.32 9.72
N ILE A 18 -15.24 4.03 9.91
CA ILE A 18 -16.03 3.24 8.96
C ILE A 18 -17.46 3.76 8.87
N VAL A 19 -18.09 4.07 10.01
CA VAL A 19 -19.45 4.63 10.03
C VAL A 19 -19.49 6.04 9.43
N ASP A 20 -18.50 6.90 9.71
CA ASP A 20 -18.39 8.22 9.07
C ASP A 20 -18.24 8.09 7.55
N PHE A 21 -17.33 7.22 7.09
CA PHE A 21 -17.13 6.94 5.67
C PHE A 21 -18.43 6.47 5.00
N ALA A 22 -19.10 5.47 5.57
CA ALA A 22 -20.37 4.96 5.04
C ALA A 22 -21.46 6.04 4.96
N ARG A 23 -21.58 6.91 5.97
CA ARG A 23 -22.52 8.04 5.97
C ARG A 23 -22.17 9.07 4.90
N ARG A 24 -20.88 9.38 4.72
CA ARG A 24 -20.42 10.33 3.69
C ARG A 24 -20.68 9.80 2.29
N VAL A 25 -20.48 8.50 2.06
CA VAL A 25 -20.86 7.85 0.80
C VAL A 25 -22.37 7.90 0.59
N LYS A 26 -23.16 7.45 1.57
CA LYS A 26 -24.64 7.45 1.48
C LYS A 26 -25.21 8.84 1.19
N ASN A 27 -24.65 9.88 1.78
CA ASN A 27 -25.12 11.25 1.62
C ASN A 27 -24.51 11.97 0.40
N GLY A 28 -23.81 11.27 -0.49
CA GLY A 28 -23.21 11.84 -1.71
C GLY A 28 -22.00 12.76 -1.47
N LYS A 29 -21.47 12.82 -0.24
CA LYS A 29 -20.26 13.60 0.07
C LYS A 29 -18.98 12.92 -0.44
N ILE A 30 -19.03 11.61 -0.63
CA ILE A 30 -18.00 10.82 -1.31
C ILE A 30 -18.72 10.07 -2.43
N ASP A 31 -18.32 10.35 -3.66
CA ASP A 31 -18.81 9.65 -4.84
C ASP A 31 -17.79 8.58 -5.23
N LEU A 32 -18.13 7.32 -4.98
CA LEU A 32 -17.25 6.18 -5.29
C LEU A 32 -17.21 5.89 -6.80
N GLN A 33 -18.31 6.09 -7.53
CA GLN A 33 -18.33 5.87 -8.98
C GLN A 33 -17.40 6.85 -9.68
N ARG A 34 -17.35 8.10 -9.20
CA ARG A 34 -16.41 9.09 -9.69
C ARG A 34 -14.95 8.66 -9.50
N LEU A 35 -14.63 7.91 -8.45
CA LEU A 35 -13.27 7.40 -8.20
C LEU A 35 -12.86 6.28 -9.16
N GLU A 36 -13.82 5.51 -9.68
CA GLU A 36 -13.57 4.45 -10.65
C GLU A 36 -13.37 5.00 -12.07
N VAL A 37 -14.10 6.07 -12.42
CA VAL A 37 -14.12 6.62 -13.78
C VAL A 37 -13.10 7.73 -13.99
N GLN A 38 -12.87 8.59 -12.99
CA GLN A 38 -11.92 9.69 -13.11
C GLN A 38 -10.54 9.25 -12.64
N ASN A 39 -9.50 9.77 -13.30
CA ASN A 39 -8.12 9.57 -12.84
C ASN A 39 -7.97 10.17 -11.42
N PRO A 40 -7.82 9.33 -10.37
CA PRO A 40 -7.84 9.75 -8.98
C PRO A 40 -6.58 10.53 -8.59
N ASN A 41 -5.58 10.66 -9.47
CA ASN A 41 -4.52 11.67 -9.29
C ASN A 41 -5.08 13.10 -9.20
N TYR A 42 -6.27 13.36 -9.74
CA TYR A 42 -6.93 14.67 -9.67
C TYR A 42 -7.96 14.78 -8.54
N TYR A 43 -8.45 13.65 -8.02
CA TYR A 43 -9.53 13.64 -7.05
C TYR A 43 -9.49 12.35 -6.20
N PHE A 44 -8.84 12.43 -5.03
CA PHE A 44 -9.03 11.44 -3.96
C PHE A 44 -9.54 12.17 -2.71
N PRO A 45 -10.76 11.89 -2.24
CA PRO A 45 -11.34 12.61 -1.11
C PRO A 45 -10.53 12.33 0.16
N LYS A 46 -10.37 13.35 1.00
CA LYS A 46 -9.81 13.16 2.34
C LYS A 46 -10.76 12.30 3.18
N ILE A 47 -10.34 11.07 3.44
CA ILE A 47 -11.05 10.07 4.24
C ILE A 47 -10.23 9.81 5.51
N LYS A 48 -10.88 9.87 6.68
CA LYS A 48 -10.21 9.63 7.96
C LYS A 48 -9.76 8.16 8.02
N GLY A 49 -8.50 7.96 8.39
CA GLY A 49 -7.86 6.64 8.39
C GLY A 49 -7.16 6.29 7.07
N PHE A 50 -7.34 7.07 5.99
CA PHE A 50 -6.66 6.84 4.71
C PHE A 50 -5.44 7.77 4.63
N GLY A 51 -4.37 7.37 5.31
CA GLY A 51 -3.07 8.02 5.19
C GLY A 51 -2.39 7.74 3.84
N PRO A 52 -1.22 8.34 3.55
CA PRO A 52 -0.54 8.21 2.26
C PRO A 52 -0.32 6.75 1.81
N PHE A 53 0.07 5.87 2.73
CA PHE A 53 0.26 4.44 2.45
C PHE A 53 -1.04 3.74 2.04
N ALA A 54 -2.12 3.95 2.81
CA ALA A 54 -3.42 3.34 2.53
C ALA A 54 -3.98 3.86 1.20
N THR A 55 -3.86 5.17 0.96
CA THR A 55 -4.30 5.79 -0.29
C THR A 55 -3.56 5.22 -1.50
N ALA A 56 -2.22 5.09 -1.45
CA ALA A 56 -1.45 4.50 -2.54
C ALA A 56 -1.84 3.03 -2.84
N ASN A 57 -2.10 2.23 -1.80
CA ASN A 57 -2.62 0.86 -1.98
C ASN A 57 -4.00 0.85 -2.66
N ILE A 58 -4.91 1.72 -2.24
CA ILE A 58 -6.25 1.83 -2.86
C ILE A 58 -6.11 2.23 -4.33
N LEU A 59 -5.27 3.23 -4.63
CA LEU A 59 -5.01 3.67 -6.00
C LEU A 59 -4.48 2.53 -6.87
N MET A 60 -3.54 1.73 -6.36
CA MET A 60 -3.05 0.53 -7.03
C MET A 60 -4.18 -0.46 -7.32
N CYS A 61 -5.05 -0.75 -6.35
CA CYS A 61 -6.21 -1.64 -6.54
C CYS A 61 -7.22 -1.09 -7.58
N LEU A 62 -7.29 0.23 -7.75
CA LEU A 62 -8.09 0.91 -8.76
C LEU A 62 -7.38 1.01 -10.13
N GLY A 63 -6.18 0.45 -10.30
CA GLY A 63 -5.42 0.47 -11.56
C GLY A 63 -4.51 1.68 -11.75
N PHE A 64 -4.27 2.48 -10.70
CA PHE A 64 -3.43 3.67 -10.75
C PHE A 64 -2.09 3.44 -10.05
N TYR A 65 -1.06 3.22 -10.86
CA TYR A 65 0.23 2.71 -10.40
C TYR A 65 1.33 3.77 -10.22
N ARG A 66 0.99 5.06 -10.27
CA ARG A 66 2.01 6.12 -10.15
C ARG A 66 2.55 6.31 -8.73
N GLN A 67 1.79 5.90 -7.71
CA GLN A 67 2.15 6.12 -6.31
C GLN A 67 2.48 4.78 -5.65
N LEU A 68 3.65 4.70 -5.01
CA LEU A 68 4.05 3.54 -4.23
C LEU A 68 3.47 3.61 -2.82
N PRO A 69 2.96 2.48 -2.29
CA PRO A 69 2.61 2.36 -0.87
C PRO A 69 3.88 2.22 -0.02
N ILE A 70 4.55 3.35 0.25
CA ILE A 70 5.82 3.37 0.98
C ILE A 70 5.63 3.01 2.45
N ASP A 71 6.39 2.02 2.91
CA ASP A 71 6.48 1.54 4.29
C ASP A 71 7.92 1.16 4.67
N THR A 72 8.09 0.48 5.81
CA THR A 72 9.40 0.00 6.27
C THR A 72 10.00 -1.05 5.35
N GLU A 73 9.16 -1.85 4.68
CA GLU A 73 9.60 -2.87 3.74
C GLU A 73 10.18 -2.24 2.47
N THR A 74 9.58 -1.15 2.00
CA THR A 74 10.12 -0.33 0.91
C THR A 74 11.53 0.16 1.24
N ILE A 75 11.74 0.69 2.44
CA ILE A 75 13.07 1.17 2.89
C ILE A 75 14.08 0.02 2.92
N ARG A 76 13.69 -1.16 3.43
CA ARG A 76 14.54 -2.36 3.48
C ARG A 76 14.93 -2.79 2.06
N HIS A 77 13.97 -2.85 1.15
CA HIS A 77 14.17 -3.23 -0.25
C HIS A 77 15.15 -2.29 -0.96
N LEU A 78 14.97 -0.96 -0.82
CA LEU A 78 15.89 0.01 -1.40
C LEU A 78 17.33 -0.11 -0.90
N LYS A 79 17.50 -0.45 0.39
CA LYS A 79 18.83 -0.70 0.96
C LYS A 79 19.48 -1.95 0.38
N GLN A 80 18.74 -3.05 0.31
CA GLN A 80 19.30 -4.35 -0.07
C GLN A 80 19.45 -4.54 -1.58
N VAL A 81 18.50 -4.05 -2.37
CA VAL A 81 18.47 -4.26 -3.83
C VAL A 81 19.14 -3.12 -4.58
N HIS A 82 18.96 -1.88 -4.12
CA HIS A 82 19.51 -0.68 -4.78
C HIS A 82 20.74 -0.09 -4.08
N GLY A 83 21.15 -0.66 -2.93
CA GLY A 83 22.35 -0.21 -2.21
C GLY A 83 22.25 1.18 -1.59
N ILE A 84 21.05 1.74 -1.42
CA ILE A 84 20.86 3.09 -0.87
C ILE A 84 20.99 3.07 0.65
N GLN A 85 22.22 3.03 1.15
CA GLN A 85 22.57 2.83 2.57
C GLN A 85 21.84 3.80 3.53
N PHE A 86 21.68 5.07 3.12
CA PHE A 86 21.11 6.13 3.96
C PHE A 86 19.60 6.29 3.83
N CYS A 87 18.92 5.43 3.07
CA CYS A 87 17.46 5.48 2.90
C CYS A 87 16.76 5.38 4.25
N ASN A 88 15.85 6.33 4.53
CA ASN A 88 15.07 6.37 5.77
C ASN A 88 13.69 7.01 5.53
N ASN A 89 12.87 7.09 6.57
CA ASN A 89 11.50 7.62 6.48
C ASN A 89 11.41 9.07 5.97
N LYS A 90 12.50 9.84 6.00
CA LYS A 90 12.56 11.21 5.48
C LYS A 90 12.99 11.28 4.01
N THR A 91 13.81 10.34 3.54
CA THR A 91 14.41 10.36 2.18
C THR A 91 13.76 9.38 1.21
N VAL A 92 13.04 8.38 1.73
CA VAL A 92 12.49 7.27 0.94
C VAL A 92 11.62 7.74 -0.23
N ARG A 93 10.95 8.89 -0.12
CA ARG A 93 10.12 9.42 -1.21
C ARG A 93 10.97 9.87 -2.39
N GLU A 94 12.08 10.54 -2.13
CA GLU A 94 13.04 10.98 -3.12
C GLU A 94 13.80 9.78 -3.70
N ASP A 95 14.20 8.82 -2.86
CA ASP A 95 14.90 7.61 -3.27
C ASP A 95 14.02 6.74 -4.19
N VAL A 96 12.74 6.56 -3.85
CA VAL A 96 11.74 5.88 -4.70
C VAL A 96 11.61 6.57 -6.06
N LYS A 97 11.53 7.91 -6.08
CA LYS A 97 11.41 8.66 -7.33
C LYS A 97 12.62 8.46 -8.24
N LEU A 98 13.82 8.57 -7.67
CA LEU A 98 15.08 8.34 -8.39
C LEU A 98 15.13 6.99 -9.10
N ILE A 99 14.63 5.94 -8.45
CA ILE A 99 14.66 4.57 -9.00
C ILE A 99 13.51 4.32 -9.98
N TYR A 100 12.27 4.66 -9.57
CA TYR A 100 11.08 4.16 -10.23
C TYR A 100 10.41 5.15 -11.18
N ASP A 101 10.74 6.46 -11.18
CA ASP A 101 10.06 7.44 -12.06
C ASP A 101 10.23 7.12 -13.55
N LYS A 102 11.32 6.44 -13.92
CA LYS A 102 11.54 5.93 -15.30
C LYS A 102 10.46 4.96 -15.78
N TYR A 103 9.72 4.33 -14.87
CA TYR A 103 8.64 3.38 -15.19
C TYR A 103 7.27 4.04 -15.29
N ALA A 104 7.17 5.38 -15.29
CA ALA A 104 5.88 6.05 -15.39
C ALA A 104 5.05 5.57 -16.60
N PRO A 105 3.73 5.31 -16.45
CA PRO A 105 2.90 5.49 -15.24
C PRO A 105 2.80 4.26 -14.30
N PHE A 106 3.69 3.28 -14.44
CA PHE A 106 3.64 1.95 -13.80
C PHE A 106 4.64 1.77 -12.65
N GLN A 107 5.06 2.86 -11.98
CA GLN A 107 6.08 2.81 -10.93
C GLN A 107 5.81 1.79 -9.83
N CYS A 108 4.55 1.73 -9.36
CA CYS A 108 4.12 0.81 -8.32
C CYS A 108 4.17 -0.66 -8.80
N LEU A 109 3.80 -0.94 -10.06
CA LEU A 109 3.92 -2.30 -10.62
C LEU A 109 5.37 -2.72 -10.76
N ALA A 110 6.25 -1.83 -11.22
CA ALA A 110 7.67 -2.12 -11.33
C ALA A 110 8.29 -2.43 -9.95
N TYR A 111 7.91 -1.67 -8.92
CA TYR A 111 8.30 -1.95 -7.55
C TYR A 111 7.80 -3.32 -7.07
N TRP A 112 6.53 -3.65 -7.26
CA TRP A 112 5.97 -4.93 -6.83
C TRP A 112 6.59 -6.12 -7.56
N LEU A 113 6.85 -5.99 -8.87
CA LEU A 113 7.53 -7.02 -9.64
C LEU A 113 8.93 -7.27 -9.09
N GLU A 114 9.73 -6.22 -8.91
CA GLU A 114 11.09 -6.35 -8.37
C GLU A 114 11.11 -6.91 -6.93
N LEU A 115 10.12 -6.54 -6.12
CA LEU A 115 9.96 -7.07 -4.77
C LEU A 115 9.64 -8.57 -4.82
N VAL A 116 8.70 -9.00 -5.68
CA VAL A 116 8.36 -10.41 -5.87
C VAL A 116 9.58 -11.19 -6.39
N GLU A 117 10.26 -10.70 -7.42
CA GLU A 117 11.48 -11.33 -7.96
C GLU A 117 12.56 -11.46 -6.90
N PHE A 118 12.74 -10.44 -6.05
CA PHE A 118 13.68 -10.49 -4.94
C PHE A 118 13.32 -11.61 -3.96
N TYR A 119 12.05 -11.70 -3.53
CA TYR A 119 11.61 -12.78 -2.64
C TYR A 119 11.72 -14.16 -3.30
N GLU A 120 11.35 -14.28 -4.57
CA GLU A 120 11.44 -15.54 -5.31
C GLU A 120 12.90 -16.01 -5.48
N SER A 121 13.84 -15.08 -5.61
CA SER A 121 15.27 -15.40 -5.65
C SER A 121 15.79 -16.03 -4.35
N LYS A 122 15.10 -15.80 -3.23
CA LYS A 122 15.49 -16.29 -1.89
C LYS A 122 14.73 -17.54 -1.47
N PHE A 123 13.46 -17.63 -1.85
CA PHE A 123 12.54 -18.66 -1.34
C PHE A 123 11.97 -19.57 -2.42
N GLY A 124 12.34 -19.38 -3.69
CA GLY A 124 11.70 -20.03 -4.83
C GLY A 124 10.36 -19.37 -5.16
N LYS A 125 9.65 -19.92 -6.15
CA LYS A 125 8.40 -19.34 -6.64
C LYS A 125 7.35 -19.22 -5.54
N LEU A 126 6.88 -18.00 -5.29
CA LEU A 126 5.91 -17.74 -4.23
C LEU A 126 4.56 -18.37 -4.54
N SER A 127 4.22 -18.56 -5.82
CA SER A 127 3.00 -19.25 -6.26
C SER A 127 2.97 -20.74 -5.92
N GLU A 128 4.13 -21.36 -5.70
CA GLU A 128 4.28 -22.78 -5.39
C GLU A 128 4.45 -23.03 -3.88
N LEU A 129 4.40 -21.96 -3.07
CA LEU A 129 4.62 -22.02 -1.64
C LEU A 129 3.43 -22.65 -0.90
N CYS A 130 3.72 -23.57 0.03
CA CYS A 130 2.72 -24.12 0.93
C CYS A 130 2.17 -23.03 1.86
N SER A 131 0.86 -23.01 2.09
CA SER A 131 0.21 -22.04 2.99
C SER A 131 0.76 -22.07 4.41
N LEU A 132 1.28 -23.22 4.86
CA LEU A 132 1.94 -23.38 6.15
C LEU A 132 3.25 -22.59 6.25
N ASP A 133 3.87 -22.25 5.12
CA ASP A 133 5.17 -21.58 5.05
C ASP A 133 5.07 -20.07 4.81
N TYR A 134 3.86 -19.51 4.65
CA TYR A 134 3.69 -18.07 4.37
C TYR A 134 4.32 -17.17 5.43
N HIS A 135 4.24 -17.57 6.70
CA HIS A 135 4.83 -16.84 7.82
C HIS A 135 6.36 -16.75 7.75
N LYS A 136 7.02 -17.61 6.96
CA LYS A 136 8.47 -17.62 6.78
C LYS A 136 8.91 -16.55 5.77
N ILE A 137 8.03 -16.09 4.89
CA ILE A 137 8.35 -15.12 3.84
C ILE A 137 8.12 -13.71 4.38
N SER A 138 9.18 -13.13 4.93
CA SER A 138 9.14 -11.79 5.51
C SER A 138 10.52 -11.14 5.47
N GLY A 139 10.54 -9.81 5.41
CA GLY A 139 11.74 -9.00 5.57
C GLY A 139 12.52 -9.31 6.84
N THR A 140 11.84 -9.81 7.89
CA THR A 140 12.47 -10.19 9.17
C THR A 140 13.16 -11.55 9.11
N THR A 141 12.67 -12.48 8.28
CA THR A 141 13.26 -13.83 8.12
C THR A 141 14.47 -13.81 7.21
N LEU A 142 14.60 -12.76 6.39
CA LEU A 142 15.79 -12.48 5.59
C LEU A 142 16.90 -11.97 6.51
N GLN A 143 17.53 -12.88 7.25
CA GLN A 143 18.79 -12.58 7.95
C GLN A 143 19.89 -12.36 6.89
N LEU A 144 20.24 -11.09 6.70
CA LEU A 144 21.51 -10.62 6.12
C LEU A 144 22.03 -9.49 7.01
#